data_AF-A0A8B9JKI9-F1
#
_entry.id   AF-A0A8B9JKI9-F1
#
_cell.length_a   1.000
_cell.length_b   1.000
_cell.length_c   1.000
_cell.angle_alpha   90.00
_cell.angle_beta   90.00
_cell.angle_gamma   90.00
#
_symmetry.space_group_name_H-M   'P 1'
#
loop_
_entity.id
_entity.type
_entity.pdbx_description
1 polymer ?
#
loop_
_entity_poly.entity_id
_entity_poly.type
_entity_poly.pdbx_seq_one_letter_code
_entity_poly.pdbx_strand_id
1 'polypeptide(L)'
;MERGSCETAAAAPGAPYVEKSKKKRRNNADKSAESSRAVSRMQRLFGFELADLSSWHRFVCLLNRPMDPASLGIFRFLFGMLMALDITQERGLSHLDYKYLDGTPVCRFPLFNFLEPLPMDWMYFVYLVMFLGAVGIMLGCFYRLACLMFISTYWYVFFLDKTAWNNHSYLYGLIGFQLTLMDANRYWSVDGLRNPKKRNAHVPLWNYTLLRTQIFLVYFIAGVKKLDADWVEGYSMKYLAHHWLFDPFRLLLPVELISLMVVHGGGLILDLSAGYLLFFDATRPVAFFFVSYFHCMNSQLFSIGMFAYTMLATSPLFCYTDWPRRFFGYFPEFLRPVLPLVDPDYEGTHKETSKNLKVLNKPKYSVKKHLVSLIWGAVFNLRFLGPS
;
A
#
# COMPACT_ATOMS: atom_id res chain seq x y z
N MET A 1 37.67 -64.21 59.72
CA MET A 1 36.51 -64.72 58.98
C MET A 1 36.27 -63.75 57.84
N GLU A 2 36.82 -64.03 56.65
CA GLU A 2 36.14 -64.72 55.54
C GLU A 2 35.07 -63.82 54.88
N ARG A 3 34.96 -63.58 53.57
CA ARG A 3 35.58 -64.01 52.29
C ARG A 3 35.20 -62.92 51.25
N GLY A 4 36.05 -62.55 50.29
CA GLY A 4 36.02 -63.02 48.88
C GLY A 4 35.20 -62.10 47.95
N SER A 5 35.81 -61.23 47.14
CA SER A 5 36.33 -61.44 45.77
C SER A 5 35.29 -61.29 44.64
N CYS A 6 35.49 -60.31 43.76
CA CYS A 6 35.44 -60.50 42.30
C CYS A 6 36.18 -59.37 41.56
N GLU A 7 37.24 -59.73 40.84
CA GLU A 7 38.00 -58.88 39.91
C GLU A 7 37.29 -58.71 38.55
N THR A 8 37.68 -57.67 37.80
CA THR A 8 37.94 -57.58 36.33
C THR A 8 37.66 -56.15 35.86
N ALA A 9 38.31 -55.53 34.87
CA ALA A 9 39.57 -55.72 34.15
C ALA A 9 39.83 -54.36 33.47
N ALA A 10 41.11 -54.00 33.29
CA ALA A 10 41.55 -52.74 32.70
C ALA A 10 41.14 -52.62 31.22
N ALA A 11 40.67 -51.43 30.82
CA ALA A 11 40.46 -51.06 29.43
C ALA A 11 41.65 -50.24 28.90
N ALA A 12 42.26 -50.71 27.81
CA ALA A 12 43.30 -50.04 27.03
C ALA A 12 42.71 -48.96 26.09
N PRO A 13 43.50 -47.95 25.65
CA PRO A 13 42.99 -46.76 24.98
C PRO A 13 42.88 -46.96 23.45
N GLY A 14 41.65 -46.90 22.92
CA GLY A 14 41.35 -46.95 21.49
C GLY A 14 40.91 -45.60 20.91
N ALA A 15 41.84 -44.93 20.21
CA ALA A 15 41.68 -43.98 19.09
C ALA A 15 40.44 -43.02 19.01
N PRO A 16 40.62 -41.69 19.17
CA PRO A 16 39.59 -40.65 18.96
C PRO A 16 39.38 -40.22 17.48
N TYR A 17 39.86 -40.99 16.50
CA TYR A 17 39.97 -40.50 15.11
C TYR A 17 38.74 -40.78 14.22
N VAL A 18 37.90 -41.77 14.56
CA VAL A 18 36.79 -42.21 13.70
C VAL A 18 35.53 -41.34 13.85
N GLU A 19 35.28 -40.76 15.03
CA GLU A 19 34.10 -39.93 15.28
C GLU A 19 34.17 -38.53 14.63
N LYS A 20 35.37 -37.93 14.60
CA LYS A 20 35.58 -36.63 13.93
C LYS A 20 35.33 -36.72 12.42
N SER A 21 35.62 -37.85 11.78
CA SER A 21 35.39 -38.04 10.34
C SER A 21 33.89 -38.13 9.98
N LYS A 22 33.09 -38.86 10.77
CA LYS A 22 31.63 -38.93 10.57
C LYS A 22 30.94 -37.60 10.87
N LYS A 23 31.34 -36.88 11.93
CA LYS A 23 30.78 -35.56 12.27
C LYS A 23 31.18 -34.48 11.24
N LYS A 24 32.40 -34.54 10.71
CA LYS A 24 32.88 -33.64 9.64
C LYS A 24 32.23 -33.95 8.29
N ARG A 25 31.97 -35.23 7.96
CA ARG A 25 31.18 -35.63 6.76
C ARG A 25 29.71 -35.23 6.87
N ARG A 26 29.09 -35.36 8.04
CA ARG A 26 27.70 -34.95 8.28
C ARG A 26 27.56 -33.42 8.23
N ASN A 27 28.50 -32.68 8.84
CA ASN A 27 28.55 -31.23 8.75
C ASN A 27 28.91 -30.71 7.34
N ASN A 28 29.71 -31.44 6.55
CA ASN A 28 29.97 -31.07 5.16
C ASN A 28 28.81 -31.46 4.23
N ALA A 29 28.07 -32.54 4.52
CA ALA A 29 26.86 -32.91 3.80
C ALA A 29 25.74 -31.89 4.04
N ASP A 30 25.52 -31.49 5.30
CA ASP A 30 24.55 -30.42 5.65
C ASP A 30 24.98 -29.06 5.08
N LYS A 31 26.27 -28.70 5.15
CA LYS A 31 26.79 -27.46 4.52
C LYS A 31 26.74 -27.49 2.99
N SER A 32 26.82 -28.68 2.36
CA SER A 32 26.66 -28.82 0.91
C SER A 32 25.19 -28.82 0.47
N ALA A 33 24.27 -29.21 1.34
CA ALA A 33 22.82 -29.17 1.09
C ALA A 33 22.21 -27.77 1.32
N GLU A 34 22.84 -26.95 2.17
CA GLU A 34 22.47 -25.54 2.39
C GLU A 34 22.96 -24.60 1.26
N SER A 35 23.92 -25.08 0.46
CA SER A 35 24.40 -24.40 -0.75
C SER A 35 23.53 -24.78 -1.95
N SER A 36 22.63 -23.87 -2.34
CA SER A 36 21.86 -23.85 -3.61
C SER A 36 20.57 -24.69 -3.68
N ARG A 37 19.62 -24.48 -2.76
CA ARG A 37 18.21 -24.65 -3.16
C ARG A 37 17.89 -23.56 -4.19
N ALA A 38 17.89 -23.92 -5.47
CA ALA A 38 17.43 -23.05 -6.53
C ALA A 38 16.02 -22.56 -6.18
N VAL A 39 15.90 -21.26 -5.89
CA VAL A 39 14.60 -20.64 -5.58
C VAL A 39 13.65 -20.97 -6.73
N SER A 40 12.50 -21.56 -6.43
CA SER A 40 11.55 -21.96 -7.45
C SER A 40 11.11 -20.75 -8.28
N ARG A 41 10.63 -20.99 -9.51
CA ARG A 41 10.08 -19.92 -10.35
C ARG A 41 8.89 -19.23 -9.66
N MET A 42 8.09 -20.00 -8.93
CA MET A 42 6.94 -19.52 -8.16
C MET A 42 7.39 -18.57 -7.05
N GLN A 43 8.36 -18.99 -6.23
CA GLN A 43 8.89 -18.17 -5.15
C GLN A 43 9.55 -16.89 -5.68
N ARG A 44 10.18 -16.92 -6.87
CA ARG A 44 10.74 -15.73 -7.52
C ARG A 44 9.67 -14.75 -8.03
N LEU A 45 8.56 -15.25 -8.57
CA LEU A 45 7.54 -14.41 -9.20
C LEU A 45 6.51 -13.89 -8.21
N PHE A 46 6.11 -14.72 -7.24
CA PHE A 46 5.01 -14.45 -6.31
C PHE A 46 5.48 -14.24 -4.86
N GLY A 47 6.70 -14.64 -4.52
CA GLY A 47 7.24 -14.52 -3.16
C GLY A 47 6.69 -15.55 -2.15
N PHE A 48 6.00 -16.59 -2.63
CA PHE A 48 5.51 -17.75 -1.85
C PHE A 48 5.50 -19.02 -2.74
N GLU A 49 5.41 -20.20 -2.12
CA GLU A 49 5.31 -21.50 -2.79
C GLU A 49 3.85 -22.01 -2.80
N LEU A 50 3.45 -22.84 -3.78
CA LEU A 50 2.12 -23.48 -3.77
C LEU A 50 1.87 -24.30 -2.49
N ALA A 51 2.95 -24.87 -1.93
CA ALA A 51 2.91 -25.61 -0.68
C ALA A 51 2.47 -24.74 0.52
N ASP A 52 2.64 -23.41 0.46
CA ASP A 52 2.19 -22.49 1.50
C ASP A 52 0.66 -22.32 1.50
N LEU A 53 0.01 -22.59 0.37
CA LEU A 53 -1.45 -22.53 0.20
C LEU A 53 -2.14 -23.88 0.44
N SER A 54 -1.36 -24.95 0.68
CA SER A 54 -1.90 -26.31 0.74
C SER A 54 -2.68 -26.61 2.02
N SER A 55 -2.53 -25.80 3.07
CA SER A 55 -3.26 -25.97 4.33
C SER A 55 -3.52 -24.64 5.02
N TRP A 56 -4.59 -24.58 5.83
CA TRP A 56 -4.94 -23.38 6.59
C TRP A 56 -3.80 -22.89 7.48
N HIS A 57 -3.12 -23.82 8.18
CA HIS A 57 -1.99 -23.49 9.04
C HIS A 57 -0.85 -22.79 8.27
N ARG A 58 -0.46 -23.35 7.11
CA ARG A 58 0.61 -22.75 6.29
C ARG A 58 0.21 -21.41 5.71
N PHE A 59 -1.06 -21.26 5.29
CA PHE A 59 -1.59 -20.00 4.82
C PHE A 59 -1.55 -18.91 5.89
N VAL A 60 -1.96 -19.24 7.12
CA VAL A 60 -1.88 -18.32 8.27
C VAL A 60 -0.43 -17.97 8.60
N CYS A 61 0.49 -18.94 8.55
CA CYS A 61 1.93 -18.68 8.72
C CYS A 61 2.48 -17.75 7.64
N LEU A 62 2.09 -17.94 6.37
CA LEU A 62 2.48 -17.08 5.26
C LEU A 62 1.97 -15.64 5.48
N LEU A 63 0.70 -15.48 5.84
CA LEU A 63 0.09 -14.18 6.10
C LEU A 63 0.67 -13.45 7.32
N ASN A 64 1.20 -14.18 8.30
CA ASN A 64 1.88 -13.62 9.47
C ASN A 64 3.40 -13.49 9.29
N ARG A 65 3.94 -13.78 8.10
CA ARG A 65 5.36 -13.58 7.80
C ARG A 65 5.76 -12.13 8.07
N PRO A 66 6.85 -11.88 8.82
CA PRO A 66 7.30 -10.52 9.10
C PRO A 66 7.78 -9.83 7.82
N MET A 67 7.32 -8.60 7.61
CA MET A 67 7.66 -7.73 6.49
C MET A 67 8.22 -6.41 7.00
N ASP A 68 8.98 -5.70 6.15
CA ASP A 68 9.46 -4.36 6.46
C ASP A 68 8.26 -3.39 6.59
N PRO A 69 8.18 -2.56 7.64
CA PRO A 69 7.07 -1.61 7.84
C PRO A 69 7.15 -0.36 6.93
N ALA A 70 8.25 -0.14 6.21
CA ALA A 70 8.53 1.13 5.58
C ALA A 70 7.47 1.57 4.57
N SER A 71 7.15 0.72 3.59
CA SER A 71 6.15 1.07 2.57
C SER A 71 4.77 1.35 3.17
N LEU A 72 4.36 0.60 4.21
CA LEU A 72 3.09 0.81 4.89
C LEU A 72 3.07 2.15 5.65
N GLY A 73 4.18 2.52 6.29
CA GLY A 73 4.31 3.81 6.97
C GLY A 73 4.25 5.00 6.01
N ILE A 74 4.88 4.91 4.84
CA ILE A 74 4.78 5.95 3.80
C ILE A 74 3.35 6.04 3.25
N PHE A 75 2.72 4.90 2.95
CA PHE A 75 1.32 4.89 2.52
C PHE A 75 0.41 5.57 3.54
N ARG A 76 0.55 5.23 4.84
CA ARG A 76 -0.20 5.87 5.93
C ARG A 76 0.00 7.38 5.94
N PHE A 77 1.24 7.85 5.81
CA PHE A 77 1.54 9.29 5.77
C PHE A 77 0.80 9.96 4.60
N LEU A 78 0.95 9.43 3.39
CA LEU A 78 0.34 9.99 2.18
C LEU A 78 -1.19 9.97 2.25
N PHE A 79 -1.77 8.84 2.69
CA PHE A 79 -3.22 8.72 2.85
C PHE A 79 -3.75 9.76 3.86
N GLY A 80 -3.14 9.86 5.04
CA GLY A 80 -3.56 10.85 6.04
C GLY A 80 -3.45 12.29 5.55
N MET A 81 -2.38 12.62 4.82
CA MET A 81 -2.18 13.93 4.18
C MET A 81 -3.29 14.23 3.17
N LEU A 82 -3.56 13.29 2.27
CA LEU A 82 -4.62 13.44 1.27
C LEU A 82 -5.99 13.55 1.92
N MET A 83 -6.27 12.80 2.98
CA MET A 83 -7.52 12.91 3.73
C MET A 83 -7.67 14.25 4.44
N ALA A 84 -6.58 14.82 4.97
CA ALA A 84 -6.63 16.16 5.56
C ALA A 84 -6.99 17.23 4.51
N LEU A 85 -6.45 17.13 3.29
CA LEU A 85 -6.82 17.99 2.17
C LEU A 85 -8.26 17.74 1.71
N ASP A 86 -8.64 16.49 1.58
CA ASP A 86 -9.97 16.05 1.16
C ASP A 86 -11.08 16.55 2.10
N ILE A 87 -10.84 16.50 3.41
CA ILE A 87 -11.75 17.02 4.44
C ILE A 87 -11.96 18.53 4.27
N THR A 88 -10.87 19.26 4.02
CA THR A 88 -10.91 20.72 3.90
C THR A 88 -11.59 21.18 2.63
N GLN A 89 -11.28 20.56 1.49
CA GLN A 89 -11.74 21.01 0.17
C GLN A 89 -13.01 20.30 -0.28
N GLU A 90 -12.98 18.97 -0.37
CA GLU A 90 -14.03 18.18 -1.05
C GLU A 90 -15.21 17.86 -0.14
N ARG A 91 -14.96 17.61 1.14
CA ARG A 91 -16.04 17.26 2.10
C ARG A 91 -16.72 18.50 2.66
N GLY A 92 -16.17 19.68 2.39
CA GLY A 92 -16.83 20.96 2.64
C GLY A 92 -16.61 21.50 4.04
N LEU A 93 -15.50 21.20 4.72
CA LEU A 93 -15.16 21.93 5.95
C LEU A 93 -15.02 23.44 5.67
N SER A 94 -14.50 23.85 4.50
CA SER A 94 -14.44 25.26 4.10
C SER A 94 -15.78 25.88 3.70
N HIS A 95 -16.82 25.06 3.47
CA HIS A 95 -18.13 25.48 2.98
C HIS A 95 -19.26 24.90 3.84
N LEU A 96 -18.99 24.71 5.13
CA LEU A 96 -19.87 23.98 6.03
C LEU A 96 -21.21 24.72 6.24
N ASP A 97 -21.17 26.05 6.26
CA ASP A 97 -22.36 26.91 6.38
C ASP A 97 -23.30 26.71 5.19
N TYR A 98 -22.79 26.77 3.96
CA TYR A 98 -23.61 26.52 2.76
C TYR A 98 -24.21 25.11 2.74
N LYS A 99 -23.50 24.13 3.29
CA LYS A 99 -23.91 22.72 3.27
C LYS A 99 -25.03 22.39 4.26
N TYR A 100 -25.05 23.03 5.43
CA TYR A 100 -25.97 22.67 6.52
C TYR A 100 -26.88 23.81 7.01
N LEU A 101 -26.60 25.08 6.69
CA LEU A 101 -27.42 26.22 7.11
C LEU A 101 -28.60 26.49 6.16
N ASP A 102 -28.37 26.42 4.85
CA ASP A 102 -29.30 26.93 3.83
C ASP A 102 -30.47 25.99 3.51
N GLY A 103 -30.70 24.95 4.34
CA GLY A 103 -31.88 24.09 4.21
C GLY A 103 -31.97 23.35 2.87
N THR A 104 -30.84 22.97 2.28
CA THR A 104 -30.81 22.24 1.00
C THR A 104 -31.60 20.93 1.09
N PRO A 105 -32.32 20.53 0.03
CA PRO A 105 -33.10 19.29 0.03
C PRO A 105 -32.21 18.08 0.37
N VAL A 106 -32.44 17.46 1.53
CA VAL A 106 -31.60 16.36 2.02
C VAL A 106 -32.08 15.04 1.42
N CYS A 107 -31.29 14.45 0.53
CA CYS A 107 -31.52 13.08 0.08
C CYS A 107 -30.79 12.12 1.03
N ARG A 108 -31.52 11.42 1.89
CA ARG A 108 -30.93 10.46 2.83
C ARG A 108 -30.88 9.05 2.24
N PHE A 109 -29.97 8.23 2.76
CA PHE A 109 -29.98 6.80 2.47
C PHE A 109 -31.20 6.14 3.11
N PRO A 110 -31.96 5.29 2.38
CA PRO A 110 -33.15 4.65 2.94
C PRO A 110 -32.88 3.85 4.23
N LEU A 111 -31.73 3.17 4.32
CA LEU A 111 -31.34 2.38 5.49
C LEU A 111 -30.92 3.25 6.69
N PHE A 112 -30.51 4.50 6.45
CA PHE A 112 -29.99 5.43 7.45
C PHE A 112 -30.79 6.72 7.51
N ASN A 113 -32.08 6.66 7.21
CA ASN A 113 -32.97 7.83 7.16
C ASN A 113 -33.09 8.55 8.53
N PHE A 114 -32.79 7.84 9.62
CA PHE A 114 -32.76 8.34 10.99
C PHE A 114 -31.52 9.17 11.32
N LEU A 115 -30.46 9.13 10.49
CA LEU A 115 -29.29 9.98 10.69
C LEU A 115 -29.59 11.40 10.22
N GLU A 116 -29.40 12.35 11.13
CA GLU A 116 -29.60 13.76 10.87
C GLU A 116 -28.30 14.53 11.16
N PRO A 117 -28.04 15.63 10.44
CA PRO A 117 -26.94 16.51 10.79
C PRO A 117 -27.16 17.06 12.21
N LEU A 118 -26.10 17.07 13.00
CA LEU A 118 -26.10 17.72 14.31
C LEU A 118 -26.29 19.24 14.14
N PRO A 119 -26.61 19.98 15.22
CA PRO A 119 -26.57 21.44 15.18
C PRO A 119 -25.21 21.93 14.66
N MET A 120 -25.21 23.08 13.99
CA MET A 120 -24.05 23.58 13.25
C MET A 120 -22.73 23.57 14.05
N ASP A 121 -22.73 24.06 15.29
CA ASP A 121 -21.55 24.07 16.16
C ASP A 121 -20.97 22.66 16.37
N TRP A 122 -21.84 21.66 16.51
CA TRP A 122 -21.44 20.26 16.64
C TRP A 122 -20.95 19.67 15.32
N MET A 123 -21.46 20.13 14.18
CA MET A 123 -20.92 19.74 12.88
C MET A 123 -19.49 20.26 12.69
N TYR A 124 -19.20 21.51 13.08
CA TYR A 124 -17.81 22.01 13.11
C TYR A 124 -16.91 21.13 13.98
N PHE A 125 -17.39 20.73 15.16
CA PHE A 125 -16.66 19.83 16.03
C PHE A 125 -16.41 18.44 15.40
N VAL A 126 -17.41 17.85 14.73
CA VAL A 126 -17.28 16.58 14.01
C VAL A 126 -16.20 16.67 12.93
N TYR A 127 -16.21 17.71 12.10
CA TYR A 127 -15.19 17.89 11.07
C TYR A 127 -13.81 18.17 11.65
N LEU A 128 -13.71 18.91 12.76
CA LEU A 128 -12.44 19.11 13.47
C LEU A 128 -11.88 17.77 13.98
N VAL A 129 -12.71 16.92 14.61
CA VAL A 129 -12.30 15.58 15.05
C VAL A 129 -11.87 14.72 13.86
N MET A 130 -12.60 14.77 12.75
CA MET A 130 -12.25 14.07 11.51
C MET A 130 -10.89 14.51 10.97
N PHE A 131 -10.66 15.83 10.91
CA PHE A 131 -9.42 16.45 10.44
C PHE A 131 -8.22 16.10 11.33
N LEU A 132 -8.38 16.24 12.65
CA LEU A 132 -7.36 15.83 13.62
C LEU A 132 -7.09 14.34 13.56
N GLY A 133 -8.10 13.52 13.29
CA GLY A 133 -7.97 12.09 13.00
C GLY A 133 -7.08 11.84 11.78
N ALA A 134 -7.36 12.51 10.65
CA ALA A 134 -6.56 12.40 9.43
C ALA A 134 -5.10 12.85 9.63
N VAL A 135 -4.87 13.96 10.33
CA VAL A 135 -3.52 14.44 10.69
C VAL A 135 -2.83 13.48 11.65
N GLY A 136 -3.54 12.93 12.63
CA GLY A 136 -3.02 11.90 13.54
C GLY A 136 -2.64 10.62 12.80
N ILE A 137 -3.43 10.19 11.81
CA ILE A 137 -3.08 9.12 10.87
C ILE A 137 -1.82 9.49 10.11
N MET A 138 -1.74 10.70 9.51
CA MET A 138 -0.58 11.19 8.74
C MET A 138 0.71 11.22 9.55
N LEU A 139 0.66 11.57 10.83
CA LEU A 139 1.83 11.61 11.70
C LEU A 139 2.10 10.27 12.40
N GLY A 140 1.14 9.35 12.38
CA GLY A 140 1.17 8.12 13.17
C GLY A 140 1.24 8.42 14.66
N CYS A 141 0.53 9.46 15.12
CA CYS A 141 0.46 9.92 16.51
C CYS A 141 -0.84 9.42 17.15
N PHE A 142 -0.74 8.71 18.28
CA PHE A 142 -1.88 8.03 18.90
C PHE A 142 -2.67 7.22 17.88
N TYR A 143 -1.94 6.48 17.03
CA TYR A 143 -2.42 6.03 15.72
C TYR A 143 -3.79 5.32 15.74
N ARG A 144 -4.01 4.41 16.71
CA ARG A 144 -5.29 3.69 16.82
C ARG A 144 -6.44 4.63 17.17
N LEU A 145 -6.22 5.59 18.08
CA LEU A 145 -7.20 6.62 18.42
C LEU A 145 -7.45 7.54 17.23
N ALA A 146 -6.40 7.98 16.52
CA ALA A 146 -6.55 8.82 15.32
C ALA A 146 -7.36 8.12 14.23
N CYS A 147 -7.14 6.82 14.02
CA CYS A 147 -7.94 6.00 13.12
C CYS A 147 -9.42 5.94 13.55
N LEU A 148 -9.70 5.76 14.85
CA LEU A 148 -11.06 5.74 15.38
C LEU A 148 -11.76 7.10 15.23
N MET A 149 -11.06 8.21 15.53
CA MET A 149 -11.56 9.57 15.35
C MET A 149 -11.93 9.84 13.90
N PHE A 150 -11.05 9.48 12.96
CA PHE A 150 -11.30 9.64 11.54
C PHE A 150 -12.47 8.77 11.08
N ILE A 151 -12.45 7.46 11.36
CA ILE A 151 -13.41 6.54 10.75
C ILE A 151 -14.85 6.74 11.27
N SER A 152 -15.01 7.07 12.55
CA SER A 152 -16.34 7.28 13.14
C SER A 152 -17.01 8.52 12.57
N THR A 153 -16.28 9.63 12.51
CA THR A 153 -16.77 10.89 11.95
C THR A 153 -16.92 10.84 10.44
N TYR A 154 -15.99 10.17 9.73
CA TYR A 154 -16.05 10.01 8.28
C TYR A 154 -17.31 9.25 7.83
N TRP A 155 -17.60 8.10 8.45
CA TRP A 155 -18.81 7.35 8.10
C TRP A 155 -20.09 8.07 8.49
N TYR A 156 -20.10 8.75 9.64
CA TYR A 156 -21.23 9.60 10.02
C TYR A 156 -21.51 10.63 8.93
N VAL A 157 -20.51 11.44 8.53
CA VAL A 157 -20.66 12.47 7.48
C VAL A 157 -21.04 11.85 6.14
N PHE A 158 -20.46 10.70 5.78
CA PHE A 158 -20.76 10.00 4.53
C PHE A 158 -22.23 9.55 4.42
N PHE A 159 -22.84 9.10 5.53
CA PHE A 159 -24.23 8.63 5.51
C PHE A 159 -25.28 9.73 5.65
N LEU A 160 -24.88 10.97 5.97
CA LEU A 160 -25.82 12.10 6.07
C LEU A 160 -26.45 12.50 4.74
N ASP A 161 -25.73 12.33 3.62
CA ASP A 161 -26.16 12.82 2.32
C ASP A 161 -25.82 11.84 1.20
N LYS A 162 -26.87 11.29 0.59
CA LYS A 162 -26.78 10.37 -0.54
C LYS A 162 -26.37 11.09 -1.83
N THR A 163 -26.65 12.39 -1.98
CA THR A 163 -26.31 13.13 -3.20
C THR A 163 -24.81 13.32 -3.35
N ALA A 164 -24.09 13.44 -2.24
CA ALA A 164 -22.63 13.51 -2.20
C ALA A 164 -21.93 12.14 -2.35
N TRP A 165 -22.70 11.05 -2.51
CA TRP A 165 -22.15 9.71 -2.60
C TRP A 165 -21.34 9.51 -3.88
N ASN A 166 -20.15 8.92 -3.73
CA ASN A 166 -19.41 8.36 -4.85
C ASN A 166 -18.54 7.18 -4.37
N ASN A 167 -18.17 6.30 -5.31
CA ASN A 167 -17.39 5.09 -5.04
C ASN A 167 -15.99 5.41 -4.45
N HIS A 168 -15.42 6.57 -4.74
CA HIS A 168 -14.08 6.96 -4.27
C HIS A 168 -14.13 7.33 -2.78
N SER A 169 -15.13 8.09 -2.37
CA SER A 169 -15.41 8.40 -0.97
C SER A 169 -15.67 7.13 -0.17
N TYR A 170 -16.36 6.14 -0.75
CA TYR A 170 -16.54 4.84 -0.12
C TYR A 170 -15.20 4.10 0.07
N LEU A 171 -14.33 4.11 -0.95
CA LEU A 171 -12.98 3.52 -0.87
C LEU A 171 -12.14 4.13 0.26
N TYR A 172 -12.19 5.45 0.48
CA TYR A 172 -11.43 6.07 1.57
C TYR A 172 -11.90 5.62 2.94
N GLY A 173 -13.22 5.46 3.12
CA GLY A 173 -13.79 4.87 4.32
C GLY A 173 -13.29 3.42 4.52
N LEU A 174 -13.28 2.61 3.47
CA LEU A 174 -12.73 1.25 3.55
C LEU A 174 -11.24 1.21 3.91
N ILE A 175 -10.42 2.07 3.29
CA ILE A 175 -8.99 2.16 3.60
C ILE A 175 -8.79 2.65 5.04
N GLY A 176 -9.54 3.67 5.48
CA GLY A 176 -9.52 4.16 6.85
C GLY A 176 -9.86 3.05 7.84
N PHE A 177 -10.89 2.27 7.57
CA PHE A 177 -11.27 1.10 8.38
C PHE A 177 -10.16 0.04 8.40
N GLN A 178 -9.58 -0.30 7.24
CA GLN A 178 -8.48 -1.26 7.15
C GLN A 178 -7.25 -0.80 7.94
N LEU A 179 -6.91 0.49 7.89
CA LEU A 179 -5.84 1.08 8.70
C LEU A 179 -6.13 0.94 10.21
N THR A 180 -7.39 1.03 10.66
CA THR A 180 -7.70 0.82 12.09
C THR A 180 -7.28 -0.56 12.59
N LEU A 181 -7.20 -1.58 11.70
CA LEU A 181 -6.82 -2.96 12.04
C LEU A 181 -5.31 -3.19 11.91
N MET A 182 -4.63 -2.44 11.05
CA MET A 182 -3.21 -2.62 10.72
C MET A 182 -2.26 -1.93 11.71
N ASP A 183 -0.97 -2.26 11.60
CA ASP A 183 0.12 -1.66 12.38
C ASP A 183 0.92 -0.67 11.51
N ALA A 184 0.27 0.33 10.92
CA ALA A 184 0.97 1.30 10.06
C ALA A 184 1.78 2.37 10.82
N ASN A 185 1.75 2.34 12.16
CA ASN A 185 2.53 3.21 13.04
C ASN A 185 3.92 2.68 13.39
N ARG A 186 4.39 1.61 12.74
CA ARG A 186 5.74 1.05 13.01
C ARG A 186 6.86 1.72 12.24
N TYR A 187 6.55 2.58 11.26
CA TYR A 187 7.56 3.32 10.49
C TYR A 187 7.19 4.80 10.33
N TRP A 188 8.21 5.65 10.45
CA TRP A 188 8.14 7.11 10.30
C TRP A 188 6.91 7.72 10.99
N SER A 189 6.78 7.45 12.29
CA SER A 189 5.62 7.80 13.11
C SER A 189 6.02 8.40 14.45
N VAL A 190 5.19 9.29 14.98
CA VAL A 190 5.37 9.85 16.33
C VAL A 190 5.27 8.75 17.41
N ASP A 191 4.37 7.78 17.23
CA ASP A 191 4.28 6.60 18.10
C ASP A 191 5.59 5.82 18.19
N GLY A 192 6.31 5.65 17.07
CA GLY A 192 7.61 4.99 17.04
C GLY A 192 8.71 5.82 17.70
N LEU A 193 8.65 7.16 17.56
CA LEU A 193 9.58 8.04 18.28
C LEU A 193 9.39 7.96 19.80
N ARG A 194 8.13 7.84 20.27
CA ARG A 194 7.80 7.74 21.70
C ARG A 194 8.04 6.34 22.29
N ASN A 195 7.93 5.29 21.48
CA ASN A 195 8.07 3.91 21.94
C ASN A 195 9.02 3.10 21.04
N PRO A 196 10.26 2.84 21.51
CA PRO A 196 11.24 2.05 20.78
C PRO A 196 10.75 0.66 20.34
N LYS A 197 9.84 0.02 21.09
CA LYS A 197 9.28 -1.29 20.72
C LYS A 197 8.42 -1.25 19.44
N LYS A 198 7.86 -0.08 19.10
CA LYS A 198 7.08 0.12 17.87
C LYS A 198 7.98 0.53 16.70
N ARG A 199 9.06 1.26 16.97
CA ARG A 199 9.94 1.85 15.95
C ARG A 199 10.60 0.76 15.10
N ASN A 200 10.40 0.84 13.79
CA ASN A 200 10.92 -0.13 12.80
C ASN A 200 10.52 -1.59 13.05
N ALA A 201 9.53 -1.86 13.91
CA ALA A 201 9.07 -3.22 14.18
C ALA A 201 8.40 -3.80 12.93
N HIS A 202 8.61 -5.09 12.69
CA HIS A 202 7.99 -5.78 11.56
C HIS A 202 6.46 -5.74 11.63
N VAL A 203 5.86 -5.75 10.44
CA VAL A 203 4.41 -5.89 10.25
C VAL A 203 4.14 -7.20 9.53
N PRO A 204 3.02 -7.88 9.81
CA PRO A 204 2.68 -9.12 9.12
C PRO A 204 2.32 -8.86 7.64
N LEU A 205 2.56 -9.85 6.78
CA LEU A 205 2.28 -9.77 5.34
C LEU A 205 0.81 -9.43 5.03
N TRP A 206 -0.13 -9.88 5.86
CA TRP A 206 -1.56 -9.63 5.63
C TRP A 206 -1.92 -8.14 5.57
N ASN A 207 -1.18 -7.25 6.26
CA ASN A 207 -1.40 -5.80 6.18
C ASN A 207 -1.28 -5.32 4.72
N TYR A 208 -0.24 -5.80 4.02
CA TYR A 208 -0.02 -5.48 2.62
C TYR A 208 -0.99 -6.21 1.70
N THR A 209 -1.25 -7.49 1.96
CA THR A 209 -2.19 -8.28 1.16
C THR A 209 -3.58 -7.65 1.14
N LEU A 210 -4.09 -7.21 2.29
CA LEU A 210 -5.43 -6.62 2.38
C LEU A 210 -5.53 -5.30 1.58
N LEU A 211 -4.57 -4.39 1.74
CA LEU A 211 -4.55 -3.13 0.98
C LEU A 211 -4.35 -3.37 -0.52
N ARG A 212 -3.43 -4.25 -0.92
CA ARG A 212 -3.18 -4.56 -2.34
C ARG A 212 -4.41 -5.18 -2.99
N THR A 213 -5.10 -6.08 -2.29
CA THR A 213 -6.36 -6.67 -2.75
C THR A 213 -7.45 -5.61 -2.87
N GLN A 214 -7.59 -4.69 -1.90
CA GLN A 214 -8.54 -3.59 -1.99
C GLN A 214 -8.32 -2.75 -3.26
N ILE A 215 -7.07 -2.37 -3.54
CA ILE A 215 -6.73 -1.59 -4.74
C ILE A 215 -6.91 -2.40 -6.03
N PHE A 216 -6.55 -3.69 -6.00
CA PHE A 216 -6.81 -4.61 -7.12
C PHE A 216 -8.31 -4.66 -7.46
N LEU A 217 -9.17 -4.80 -6.44
CA LEU A 217 -10.62 -4.88 -6.63
C LEU A 217 -11.18 -3.61 -7.24
N VAL A 218 -10.68 -2.42 -6.87
CA VAL A 218 -11.11 -1.15 -7.45
C VAL A 218 -10.88 -1.14 -8.96
N TYR A 219 -9.67 -1.49 -9.43
CA TYR A 219 -9.39 -1.56 -10.87
C TYR A 219 -10.23 -2.64 -11.54
N PHE A 220 -10.19 -3.86 -11.00
CA PHE A 220 -10.81 -5.01 -11.64
C PHE A 220 -12.33 -4.83 -11.78
N ILE A 221 -13.02 -4.39 -10.73
CA ILE A 221 -14.47 -4.14 -10.77
C ILE A 221 -14.81 -2.94 -11.66
N ALA A 222 -13.98 -1.89 -11.69
CA ALA A 222 -14.16 -0.79 -12.64
C ALA A 222 -14.05 -1.27 -14.09
N GLY A 223 -13.12 -2.18 -14.39
CA GLY A 223 -12.97 -2.81 -15.71
C GLY A 223 -14.15 -3.71 -16.05
N VAL A 224 -14.61 -4.54 -15.10
CA VAL A 224 -15.80 -5.38 -15.28
C VAL A 224 -17.04 -4.53 -15.58
N LYS A 225 -17.20 -3.39 -14.92
CA LYS A 225 -18.30 -2.45 -15.21
C LYS A 225 -18.21 -1.80 -16.59
N LYS A 226 -17.01 -1.68 -17.15
CA LYS A 226 -16.77 -1.15 -18.51
C LYS A 226 -16.98 -2.18 -19.63
N LEU A 227 -17.33 -3.42 -19.30
CA LEU A 227 -17.74 -4.43 -20.29
C LEU A 227 -19.18 -4.23 -20.80
N ASP A 228 -19.92 -3.30 -20.20
CA ASP A 228 -21.26 -2.95 -20.65
C ASP A 228 -21.25 -2.34 -22.06
N ALA A 229 -22.34 -2.56 -22.81
CA ALA A 229 -22.47 -2.12 -24.19
C ALA A 229 -22.27 -0.60 -24.32
N ASP A 230 -22.79 0.19 -23.38
CA ASP A 230 -22.68 1.65 -23.42
C ASP A 230 -21.22 2.12 -23.39
N TRP A 231 -20.32 1.39 -22.71
CA TRP A 231 -18.90 1.72 -22.68
C TRP A 231 -18.18 1.14 -23.90
N VAL A 232 -18.39 -0.12 -24.23
CA VAL A 232 -17.66 -0.80 -25.32
C VAL A 232 -17.98 -0.18 -26.68
N GLU A 233 -19.22 0.26 -26.89
CA GLU A 233 -19.66 0.91 -28.13
C GLU A 233 -19.32 2.41 -28.18
N GLY A 234 -18.73 2.96 -27.11
CA GLY A 234 -18.31 4.37 -27.05
C GLY A 234 -19.46 5.36 -26.88
N TYR A 235 -20.61 4.91 -26.36
CA TYR A 235 -21.77 5.75 -26.12
C TYR A 235 -21.59 6.62 -24.87
N SER A 236 -21.06 6.03 -23.80
CA SER A 236 -20.61 6.73 -22.61
C SER A 236 -19.51 7.74 -22.97
N MET A 237 -19.49 8.91 -22.34
CA MET A 237 -18.37 9.87 -22.47
C MET A 237 -17.96 10.19 -23.93
N LYS A 238 -18.90 10.17 -24.89
CA LYS A 238 -18.64 10.28 -26.34
C LYS A 238 -17.79 11.50 -26.73
N TYR A 239 -17.94 12.61 -26.01
CA TYR A 239 -17.21 13.85 -26.28
C TYR A 239 -15.84 13.94 -25.60
N LEU A 240 -15.45 12.97 -24.76
CA LEU A 240 -14.21 13.06 -24.00
C LEU A 240 -12.96 13.10 -24.90
N ALA A 241 -13.00 12.42 -26.04
CA ALA A 241 -11.93 12.46 -27.05
C ALA A 241 -11.72 13.86 -27.68
N HIS A 242 -12.67 14.79 -27.50
CA HIS A 242 -12.56 16.19 -27.94
C HIS A 242 -11.75 17.06 -26.97
N HIS A 243 -11.42 16.55 -25.77
CA HIS A 243 -10.57 17.26 -24.83
C HIS A 243 -9.12 17.39 -25.35
N TRP A 244 -8.46 18.53 -25.06
CA TRP A 244 -7.12 18.87 -25.56
C TRP A 244 -6.04 17.84 -25.20
N LEU A 245 -6.24 17.10 -24.11
CA LEU A 245 -5.36 16.00 -23.71
C LEU A 245 -5.21 14.90 -24.77
N PHE A 246 -6.18 14.79 -25.67
CA PHE A 246 -6.17 13.81 -26.75
C PHE A 246 -5.64 14.37 -28.09
N ASP A 247 -5.31 15.66 -28.16
CA ASP A 247 -4.78 16.30 -29.36
C ASP A 247 -3.55 15.60 -29.96
N PRO A 248 -2.59 15.07 -29.16
CA PRO A 248 -1.46 14.33 -29.72
C PRO A 248 -1.90 13.09 -30.53
N PHE A 249 -3.02 12.44 -30.16
CA PHE A 249 -3.55 11.31 -30.91
C PHE A 249 -4.25 11.73 -32.21
N ARG A 250 -4.76 12.96 -32.28
CA ARG A 250 -5.41 13.51 -33.49
C ARG A 250 -4.46 13.72 -34.66
N LEU A 251 -3.15 13.74 -34.40
CA LEU A 251 -2.14 13.75 -35.46
C LEU A 251 -2.10 12.44 -36.25
N LEU A 252 -2.61 11.34 -35.67
CA LEU A 252 -2.50 9.99 -36.22
C LEU A 252 -3.86 9.33 -36.48
N LEU A 253 -4.89 9.68 -35.70
CA LEU A 253 -6.19 9.00 -35.71
C LEU A 253 -7.34 10.02 -35.79
N PRO A 254 -8.45 9.69 -36.48
CA PRO A 254 -9.67 10.49 -36.40
C PRO A 254 -10.29 10.41 -34.99
N VAL A 255 -11.06 11.44 -34.60
CA VAL A 255 -11.56 11.60 -33.24
C VAL A 255 -12.46 10.45 -32.78
N GLU A 256 -13.21 9.84 -33.70
CA GLU A 256 -14.06 8.68 -33.45
C GLU A 256 -13.23 7.46 -33.06
N LEU A 257 -12.09 7.26 -33.73
CA LEU A 257 -11.18 6.15 -33.44
C LEU A 257 -10.40 6.39 -32.14
N ILE A 258 -10.07 7.64 -31.82
CA ILE A 258 -9.51 8.02 -30.51
C ILE A 258 -10.51 7.69 -29.40
N SER A 259 -11.78 8.07 -29.59
CA SER A 259 -12.84 7.73 -28.65
C SER A 259 -12.94 6.23 -28.44
N LEU A 260 -13.06 5.45 -29.52
CA LEU A 260 -13.24 4.01 -29.41
C LEU A 260 -11.99 3.28 -28.87
N MET A 261 -10.80 3.55 -29.42
CA MET A 261 -9.60 2.77 -29.08
C MET A 261 -8.88 3.30 -27.84
N VAL A 262 -8.71 4.62 -27.71
CA VAL A 262 -7.89 5.21 -26.64
C VAL A 262 -8.71 5.39 -25.37
N VAL A 263 -9.89 6.04 -25.49
CA VAL A 263 -10.74 6.31 -24.32
C VAL A 263 -11.41 5.03 -23.83
N HIS A 264 -12.20 4.39 -24.69
CA HIS A 264 -13.03 3.26 -24.30
C HIS A 264 -12.23 1.96 -24.19
N GLY A 265 -11.53 1.59 -25.28
CA GLY A 265 -10.68 0.40 -25.32
C GLY A 265 -9.52 0.48 -24.33
N GLY A 266 -8.77 1.58 -24.35
CA GLY A 266 -7.65 1.81 -23.44
C GLY A 266 -8.07 1.84 -21.98
N GLY A 267 -9.14 2.57 -21.64
CA GLY A 267 -9.69 2.61 -20.28
C GLY A 267 -10.15 1.24 -19.79
N LEU A 268 -10.84 0.46 -20.63
CA LEU A 268 -11.30 -0.89 -20.30
C LEU A 268 -10.13 -1.85 -20.07
N ILE A 269 -9.18 -1.92 -21.02
CA ILE A 269 -8.02 -2.81 -20.93
C ILE A 269 -7.16 -2.45 -19.72
N LEU A 270 -6.95 -1.17 -19.47
CA LEU A 270 -6.18 -0.72 -18.32
C LEU A 270 -6.84 -1.16 -17.02
N ASP A 271 -8.13 -0.90 -16.82
CA ASP A 271 -8.80 -1.27 -15.56
C ASP A 271 -8.85 -2.79 -15.32
N LEU A 272 -9.09 -3.59 -16.36
CA LEU A 272 -9.07 -5.06 -16.23
C LEU A 272 -7.67 -5.62 -15.95
N SER A 273 -6.61 -4.96 -16.42
CA SER A 273 -5.24 -5.47 -16.33
C SER A 273 -4.40 -4.83 -15.23
N ALA A 274 -4.67 -3.59 -14.80
CA ALA A 274 -3.83 -2.81 -13.91
C ALA A 274 -3.50 -3.54 -12.60
N GLY A 275 -4.50 -4.14 -11.96
CA GLY A 275 -4.32 -4.92 -10.75
C GLY A 275 -3.33 -6.08 -10.92
N TYR A 276 -3.43 -6.82 -12.02
CA TYR A 276 -2.48 -7.91 -12.35
C TYR A 276 -1.09 -7.35 -12.66
N LEU A 277 -1.01 -6.32 -13.50
CA LEU A 277 0.25 -5.74 -13.96
C LEU A 277 1.05 -5.11 -12.80
N LEU A 278 0.38 -4.53 -11.79
CA LEU A 278 1.03 -3.99 -10.59
C LEU A 278 1.59 -5.09 -9.69
N PHE A 279 0.97 -6.27 -9.67
CA PHE A 279 1.33 -7.35 -8.76
C PHE A 279 2.68 -7.98 -9.15
N PHE A 280 2.91 -8.22 -10.43
CA PHE A 280 4.14 -8.89 -10.90
C PHE A 280 5.31 -7.92 -11.04
N ASP A 281 6.46 -8.29 -10.47
CA ASP A 281 7.70 -7.50 -10.52
C ASP A 281 8.11 -7.10 -11.94
N ALA A 282 7.92 -8.00 -12.92
CA ALA A 282 8.31 -7.79 -14.31
C ALA A 282 7.43 -6.76 -15.05
N THR A 283 6.13 -6.72 -14.76
CA THR A 283 5.17 -5.81 -15.42
C THR A 283 4.95 -4.53 -14.63
N ARG A 284 5.31 -4.49 -13.35
CA ARG A 284 5.06 -3.35 -12.46
C ARG A 284 5.57 -2.02 -13.01
N PRO A 285 6.79 -1.88 -13.57
CA PRO A 285 7.23 -0.59 -14.11
C PRO A 285 6.33 -0.07 -15.25
N VAL A 286 5.86 -0.98 -16.10
CA VAL A 286 4.92 -0.66 -17.19
C VAL A 286 3.56 -0.25 -16.60
N ALA A 287 3.07 -0.99 -15.61
CA ALA A 287 1.84 -0.68 -14.89
C ALA A 287 1.91 0.72 -14.25
N PHE A 288 3.01 1.04 -13.57
CA PHE A 288 3.22 2.35 -12.95
C PHE A 288 3.12 3.49 -13.96
N PHE A 289 3.71 3.33 -15.14
CA PHE A 289 3.61 4.33 -16.19
C PHE A 289 2.15 4.57 -16.61
N PHE A 290 1.44 3.51 -17.02
CA PHE A 290 0.07 3.65 -17.53
C PHE A 290 -0.94 4.05 -16.46
N VAL A 291 -0.86 3.46 -15.26
CA VAL A 291 -1.72 3.80 -14.13
C VAL A 291 -1.49 5.24 -13.69
N SER A 292 -0.23 5.69 -13.60
CA SER A 292 0.05 7.07 -13.22
C SER A 292 -0.45 8.05 -14.27
N TYR A 293 -0.19 7.75 -15.56
CA TYR A 293 -0.70 8.55 -16.67
C TYR A 293 -2.23 8.64 -16.65
N PHE A 294 -2.93 7.52 -16.46
CA PHE A 294 -4.38 7.47 -16.37
C PHE A 294 -4.94 8.32 -15.23
N HIS A 295 -4.38 8.23 -14.02
CA HIS A 295 -4.83 9.05 -12.90
C HIS A 295 -4.51 10.53 -13.08
N CYS A 296 -3.34 10.85 -13.63
CA CYS A 296 -3.02 12.23 -14.00
C CYS A 296 -4.00 12.78 -15.02
N MET A 297 -4.34 12.02 -16.07
CA MET A 297 -5.38 12.43 -17.02
C MET A 297 -6.74 12.62 -16.33
N ASN A 298 -7.18 11.67 -15.52
CA ASN A 298 -8.45 11.75 -14.82
C ASN A 298 -8.52 12.97 -13.89
N SER A 299 -7.40 13.37 -13.26
CA SER A 299 -7.35 14.58 -12.43
C SER A 299 -7.62 15.88 -13.20
N GLN A 300 -7.41 15.87 -14.52
CA GLN A 300 -7.63 17.02 -15.40
C GLN A 300 -8.97 16.92 -16.14
N LEU A 301 -9.40 15.70 -16.47
CA LEU A 301 -10.63 15.43 -17.22
C LEU A 301 -11.88 15.50 -16.34
N PHE A 302 -11.76 15.11 -15.06
CA PHE A 302 -12.90 14.92 -14.19
C PHE A 302 -12.70 15.63 -12.85
N SER A 303 -13.74 16.32 -12.39
CA SER A 303 -13.82 16.87 -11.03
C SER A 303 -14.27 15.80 -10.04
N ILE A 304 -13.45 14.76 -9.85
CA ILE A 304 -13.72 13.60 -8.96
C ILE A 304 -12.93 13.66 -7.64
N GLY A 305 -12.57 14.88 -7.24
CA GLY A 305 -11.85 15.19 -6.01
C GLY A 305 -10.49 14.49 -5.89
N MET A 306 -10.13 14.09 -4.67
CA MET A 306 -8.79 13.57 -4.35
C MET A 306 -8.48 12.16 -4.90
N PHE A 307 -9.36 11.59 -5.73
CA PHE A 307 -9.28 10.18 -6.12
C PHE A 307 -8.02 9.85 -6.90
N ALA A 308 -7.73 10.62 -7.95
CA ALA A 308 -6.54 10.43 -8.76
C ALA A 308 -5.26 10.43 -7.90
N TYR A 309 -5.14 11.42 -7.00
CA TYR A 309 -4.00 11.55 -6.10
C TYR A 309 -3.92 10.40 -5.07
N THR A 310 -5.07 9.94 -4.57
CA THR A 310 -5.13 8.80 -3.65
C THR A 310 -4.71 7.51 -4.34
N MET A 311 -5.14 7.27 -5.58
CA MET A 311 -4.73 6.11 -6.34
C MET A 311 -3.24 6.15 -6.69
N LEU A 312 -2.69 7.33 -7.02
CA LEU A 312 -1.25 7.52 -7.16
C LEU A 312 -0.50 7.18 -5.87
N ALA A 313 -0.99 7.65 -4.72
CA ALA A 313 -0.39 7.37 -3.41
C ALA A 313 -0.44 5.89 -3.00
N THR A 314 -1.40 5.12 -3.51
CA THR A 314 -1.51 3.68 -3.25
C THR A 314 -0.58 2.84 -4.13
N SER A 315 -0.20 3.31 -5.31
CA SER A 315 0.61 2.54 -6.27
C SER A 315 1.95 2.03 -5.67
N PRO A 316 2.72 2.82 -4.88
CA PRO A 316 3.92 2.35 -4.21
C PRO A 316 3.73 1.16 -3.25
N LEU A 317 2.51 0.86 -2.79
CA LEU A 317 2.24 -0.34 -1.98
C LEU A 317 2.56 -1.63 -2.71
N PHE A 318 2.54 -1.64 -4.04
CA PHE A 318 2.84 -2.82 -4.85
C PHE A 318 4.35 -3.06 -4.99
N CYS A 319 5.21 -2.08 -4.68
CA CYS A 319 6.66 -2.24 -4.69
C CYS A 319 7.15 -3.12 -3.53
N TYR A 320 8.45 -3.43 -3.53
CA TYR A 320 9.10 -4.10 -2.40
C TYR A 320 8.93 -3.28 -1.12
N THR A 321 8.64 -3.94 0.01
CA THR A 321 8.25 -3.25 1.25
C THR A 321 9.34 -2.33 1.83
N ASP A 322 10.61 -2.54 1.44
CA ASP A 322 11.78 -1.75 1.82
C ASP A 322 12.14 -0.63 0.82
N TRP A 323 11.32 -0.40 -0.22
CA TRP A 323 11.58 0.63 -1.22
C TRP A 323 11.83 2.02 -0.63
N PRO A 324 11.13 2.48 0.45
CA PRO A 324 11.37 3.82 0.98
C PRO A 324 12.77 3.97 1.54
N ARG A 325 13.29 2.93 2.20
CA ARG A 325 14.65 2.93 2.76
C ARG A 325 15.67 3.16 1.66
N ARG A 326 15.53 2.42 0.55
CA ARG A 326 16.42 2.56 -0.63
C ARG A 326 16.29 3.95 -1.24
N PHE A 327 15.07 4.47 -1.34
CA PHE A 327 14.81 5.78 -1.93
C PHE A 327 15.42 6.92 -1.10
N PHE A 328 15.16 6.96 0.20
CA PHE A 328 15.69 7.99 1.10
C PHE A 328 17.19 7.82 1.37
N GLY A 329 17.77 6.63 1.15
CA GLY A 329 19.21 6.41 1.20
C GLY A 329 20.02 7.21 0.17
N TYR A 330 19.38 7.73 -0.89
CA TYR A 330 20.04 8.60 -1.87
C TYR A 330 20.02 10.10 -1.49
N PHE A 331 19.33 10.48 -0.41
CA PHE A 331 19.21 11.88 -0.02
C PHE A 331 20.46 12.36 0.75
N PRO A 332 20.84 13.64 0.60
CA PRO A 332 21.96 14.24 1.34
C PRO A 332 21.83 14.09 2.86
N GLU A 333 22.97 13.99 3.56
CA GLU A 333 22.98 13.75 5.02
C GLU A 333 22.26 14.84 5.82
N PHE A 334 22.29 16.10 5.36
CA PHE A 334 21.64 17.21 6.06
C PHE A 334 20.11 17.09 6.12
N LEU A 335 19.49 16.28 5.25
CA LEU A 335 18.05 16.03 5.27
C LEU A 335 17.66 14.85 6.17
N ARG A 336 18.62 14.03 6.63
CA ARG A 336 18.36 12.86 7.50
C ARG A 336 17.59 13.16 8.79
N PRO A 337 17.73 14.32 9.47
CA PRO A 337 16.94 14.60 10.67
C PRO A 337 15.43 14.63 10.45
N VAL A 338 14.99 14.94 9.23
CA VAL A 338 13.55 15.06 8.88
C VAL A 338 13.06 13.84 8.10
N LEU A 339 13.95 13.19 7.36
CA LEU A 339 13.61 12.05 6.50
C LEU A 339 13.37 10.74 7.28
N PRO A 340 12.61 9.80 6.68
CA PRO A 340 12.46 8.46 7.23
C PRO A 340 13.80 7.73 7.40
N LEU A 341 13.90 6.92 8.45
CA LEU A 341 15.09 6.13 8.74
C LEU A 341 15.41 5.18 7.58
N VAL A 342 16.66 5.21 7.15
CA VAL A 342 17.19 4.38 6.06
C VAL A 342 17.57 3.00 6.59
N ASP A 343 18.23 2.94 7.75
CA ASP A 343 18.65 1.69 8.34
C ASP A 343 17.54 1.01 9.18
N PRO A 344 17.47 -0.33 9.14
CA PRO A 344 16.73 -1.06 10.15
C PRO A 344 17.56 -0.96 11.44
N ASP A 345 17.28 0.03 12.30
CA ASP A 345 17.81 0.06 13.66
C ASP A 345 17.43 -1.27 14.34
N TYR A 346 18.33 -2.25 14.32
CA TYR A 346 18.13 -3.59 14.87
C TYR A 346 18.98 -3.74 16.13
N GLU A 347 18.55 -3.09 17.21
CA GLU A 347 19.01 -3.45 18.54
C GLU A 347 18.17 -4.65 19.04
N GLY A 348 18.77 -5.85 19.02
CA GLY A 348 18.24 -7.03 19.71
C GLY A 348 18.09 -8.29 18.85
N THR A 349 19.09 -9.18 18.93
CA THR A 349 19.01 -10.64 18.67
C THR A 349 18.46 -11.12 17.33
N HIS A 350 19.35 -11.36 16.36
CA HIS A 350 19.38 -12.46 15.38
C HIS A 350 20.22 -12.05 14.14
N LYS A 351 21.54 -12.02 14.31
CA LYS A 351 22.52 -11.63 13.26
C LYS A 351 22.75 -12.71 12.17
N GLU A 352 22.08 -13.86 12.22
CA GLU A 352 22.38 -14.97 11.31
C GLU A 352 21.50 -15.03 10.03
N THR A 353 20.26 -14.52 10.06
CA THR A 353 19.34 -14.66 8.91
C THR A 353 19.56 -13.60 7.81
N SER A 354 20.16 -12.45 8.15
CA SER A 354 20.35 -11.32 7.21
C SER A 354 21.45 -11.56 6.16
N LYS A 355 22.44 -12.42 6.46
CA LYS A 355 23.54 -12.71 5.52
C LYS A 355 23.07 -13.51 4.30
N ASN A 356 22.07 -14.38 4.44
CA ASN A 356 21.58 -15.20 3.34
C ASN A 356 20.65 -14.44 2.37
N LEU A 357 19.95 -13.38 2.82
CA LEU A 357 19.12 -12.56 1.93
C LEU A 357 19.91 -11.55 1.09
N LYS A 358 21.07 -11.07 1.58
CA LYS A 358 21.89 -10.09 0.86
C LYS A 358 22.60 -10.67 -0.38
N VAL A 359 22.79 -11.98 -0.43
CA VAL A 359 23.47 -12.66 -1.57
C VAL A 359 22.51 -12.91 -2.74
N LEU A 360 21.20 -12.97 -2.50
CA LEU A 360 20.18 -13.27 -3.52
C LEU A 360 19.57 -12.06 -4.23
N ASN A 361 19.78 -10.84 -3.72
CA ASN A 361 19.14 -9.61 -4.21
C ASN A 361 20.14 -8.55 -4.69
N LYS A 362 20.95 -8.88 -5.70
CA LYS A 362 21.51 -7.84 -6.58
C LYS A 362 20.56 -7.63 -7.76
N PRO A 363 19.77 -6.54 -7.81
CA PRO A 363 19.03 -6.20 -9.02
C PRO A 363 20.04 -5.77 -10.10
N LYS A 364 19.99 -6.44 -11.25
CA LYS A 364 20.77 -6.09 -12.46
C LYS A 364 20.11 -4.98 -13.30
N TYR A 365 19.22 -4.19 -12.71
CA TYR A 365 18.48 -3.16 -13.42
C TYR A 365 18.58 -1.81 -12.71
N SER A 366 19.30 -0.90 -13.37
CA SER A 366 19.34 0.53 -13.06
C SER A 366 17.99 1.13 -13.45
N VAL A 367 17.10 1.34 -12.47
CA VAL A 367 15.94 2.21 -12.66
C VAL A 367 16.50 3.63 -12.72
N LYS A 368 16.60 4.20 -13.92
CA LYS A 368 17.08 5.56 -14.12
C LYS A 368 16.25 6.53 -13.27
N LYS A 369 16.95 7.41 -12.55
CA LYS A 369 16.49 8.44 -11.60
C LYS A 369 15.27 9.28 -12.03
N HIS A 370 14.89 9.29 -13.30
CA HIS A 370 13.88 10.21 -13.84
C HIS A 370 12.43 9.75 -13.64
N LEU A 371 12.14 8.44 -13.62
CA LEU A 371 10.75 7.96 -13.58
C LEU A 371 10.08 8.19 -12.21
N VAL A 372 10.85 8.08 -11.12
CA VAL A 372 10.36 8.33 -9.75
C VAL A 372 10.24 9.84 -9.46
N SER A 373 11.12 10.65 -10.06
CA SER A 373 11.06 12.11 -9.97
C SER A 373 9.83 12.69 -10.68
N LEU A 374 9.36 12.06 -11.77
CA LEU A 374 8.16 12.47 -12.50
C LEU A 374 6.87 12.25 -11.70
N ILE A 375 6.76 11.12 -10.99
CA ILE A 375 5.58 10.79 -10.17
C ILE A 375 5.45 11.77 -9.01
N TRP A 376 6.56 12.15 -8.36
CA TRP A 376 6.53 13.11 -7.25
C TRP A 376 6.57 14.58 -7.69
N GLY A 377 7.11 14.88 -8.87
CA GLY A 377 6.99 16.21 -9.50
C GLY A 377 5.54 16.57 -9.80
N ALA A 378 4.68 15.59 -10.08
CA ALA A 378 3.23 15.78 -10.22
C ALA A 378 2.50 15.91 -8.87
N VAL A 379 2.97 15.23 -7.81
CA VAL A 379 2.41 15.34 -6.45
C VAL A 379 2.78 16.67 -5.77
N PHE A 380 3.95 17.24 -6.06
CA PHE A 380 4.39 18.52 -5.50
C PHE A 380 4.14 19.75 -6.38
N ASN A 381 3.88 19.61 -7.69
CA ASN A 381 3.35 20.71 -8.52
C ASN A 381 1.82 20.83 -8.37
N LEU A 382 1.36 21.02 -7.13
CA LEU A 382 0.05 21.61 -6.85
C LEU A 382 0.08 23.07 -7.31
N ARG A 383 -0.07 23.32 -8.62
CA ARG A 383 -0.50 24.62 -9.11
C ARG A 383 -1.99 24.74 -8.79
N PHE A 384 -2.27 25.36 -7.64
CA PHE A 384 -3.56 25.94 -7.32
C PHE A 384 -3.91 26.98 -8.38
N LEU A 385 -4.66 26.56 -9.40
CA LEU A 385 -5.47 27.48 -10.19
C LEU A 385 -6.89 27.33 -9.67
N GLY A 386 -7.28 28.27 -8.82
CA GLY A 386 -8.68 28.44 -8.45
C GLY A 386 -9.51 28.76 -9.70
N PRO A 387 -10.82 28.46 -9.68
CA PRO A 387 -11.70 28.81 -10.78
C PRO A 387 -11.89 30.33 -10.83
N SER A 388 -11.62 30.92 -12.00
CA SER A 388 -12.24 32.16 -12.46
C SER A 388 -13.49 31.85 -13.24
#